data_AF-X1JC78-F1
#
_entry.id   AF-X1JC78-F1
#
_cell.length_a   1.000
_cell.length_b   1.000
_cell.length_c   1.000
_cell.angle_alpha   90.00
_cell.angle_beta   90.00
_cell.angle_gamma   90.00
#
_symmetry.space_group_name_H-M   'P 1'
#
loop_
_entity.id
_entity.type
_entity.pdbx_description
1 polymer ?
#
loop_
_entity_poly.entity_id
_entity_poly.type
_entity_poly.pdbx_seq_one_letter_code
_entity_poly.pdbx_strand_id
1 'polypeptide(L)'
;MRAYIIRRLLLIIPTLLLVTIISFFLARLIPGDVIDLMLAEQPVLNRELTRIELERALGLDIPIYVQYGRWLGVVPHPDTGFSGILQGD
;
A
#
# COMPACT_ATOMS: atom_id res chain seq x y z
N MET A 1 27.19 18.80 20.24
CA MET A 1 27.28 17.80 19.15
C MET A 1 26.19 16.72 19.21
N ARG A 2 26.10 15.88 20.26
CA ARG A 2 25.10 14.77 20.33
C ARG A 2 23.64 15.22 20.22
N ALA A 3 23.24 16.27 20.95
CA ALA A 3 21.89 16.82 20.88
C ALA A 3 21.52 17.39 19.49
N TYR A 4 22.50 17.91 18.75
CA TYR A 4 22.32 18.40 17.39
C TYR A 4 22.08 17.23 16.40
N ILE A 5 22.82 16.14 16.54
CA ILE A 5 22.63 14.92 15.74
C ILE A 5 21.26 14.30 16.00
N ILE A 6 20.84 14.18 17.26
CA ILE A 6 19.52 13.63 17.63
C ILE A 6 18.40 14.50 17.07
N ARG A 7 18.51 15.83 17.21
CA ARG A 7 17.51 16.77 16.66
C ARG A 7 17.42 16.66 15.14
N ARG A 8 18.56 16.48 14.46
CA ARG A 8 18.60 16.32 13.00
C ARG A 8 17.99 14.99 12.54
N LEU A 9 18.26 13.90 13.25
CA LEU A 9 17.64 12.59 12.99
C LEU A 9 16.11 12.64 13.22
N LEU A 10 15.68 13.28 14.31
CA LEU A 10 14.26 13.48 14.60
C LEU A 10 13.53 14.34 13.55
N LEU A 11 14.25 15.23 12.84
CA LEU A 11 13.69 16.01 11.74
C LEU A 11 13.65 15.24 10.42
N ILE A 12 14.56 14.28 10.22
CA ILE A 12 14.59 13.43 9.02
C ILE A 12 13.41 12.46 9.01
N ILE A 13 13.05 11.88 10.15
CA ILE A 13 11.94 10.94 10.28
C ILE A 13 10.61 11.50 9.72
N PRO A 14 10.11 12.69 10.12
CA PRO A 14 8.86 13.22 9.59
C PRO A 14 8.97 13.60 8.11
N THR A 15 10.14 14.04 7.63
CA THR A 15 10.32 14.31 6.19
C THR A 15 10.24 13.04 5.35
N LEU A 16 10.88 11.96 5.79
CA LEU A 16 10.80 10.66 5.12
C LEU A 16 9.37 10.13 5.14
N LEU A 17 8.71 10.21 6.30
CA LEU A 17 7.33 9.78 6.47
C LEU A 17 6.38 10.56 5.55
N LEU A 18 6.57 11.87 5.39
CA LEU A 18 5.77 12.68 4.47
C LEU A 18 5.98 12.24 3.01
N VAL A 19 7.23 12.02 2.60
CA VAL A 19 7.56 11.59 1.24
C VAL A 19 6.98 10.20 0.95
N THR A 20 7.10 9.25 1.88
CA THR A 20 6.54 7.90 1.71
C THR A 20 5.02 7.90 1.70
N ILE A 21 4.36 8.75 2.51
CA ILE A 21 2.90 8.94 2.43
C ILE A 21 2.50 9.49 1.07
N ILE A 22 3.16 10.55 0.59
CA ILE A 22 2.86 11.13 -0.73
C ILE A 22 3.08 10.09 -1.83
N SER A 23 4.19 9.36 -1.79
CA SER A 23 4.51 8.30 -2.74
C SER A 23 3.46 7.18 -2.71
N PHE A 24 2.99 6.79 -1.52
CA PHE A 24 1.91 5.81 -1.38
C PHE A 24 0.60 6.32 -1.97
N PHE A 25 0.23 7.57 -1.71
CA PHE A 25 -0.98 8.15 -2.31
C PHE A 25 -0.86 8.25 -3.84
N LEU A 26 0.28 8.65 -4.38
CA LEU A 26 0.53 8.62 -5.82
C LEU A 26 0.43 7.20 -6.39
N ALA A 27 1.05 6.24 -5.72
CA ALA A 27 0.97 4.82 -6.05
C ALA A 27 -0.43 4.22 -5.83
N ARG A 28 -1.34 4.88 -5.10
CA ARG A 28 -2.76 4.52 -4.90
C ARG A 28 -3.71 5.27 -5.83
N LEU A 29 -3.29 6.42 -6.35
CA LEU A 29 -4.01 7.16 -7.39
C LEU A 29 -3.83 6.49 -8.77
N ILE A 30 -2.66 5.93 -9.06
CA ILE A 30 -2.41 5.10 -10.25
C ILE A 30 -3.38 3.89 -10.32
N PRO A 31 -3.62 3.11 -9.25
CA PRO A 31 -4.49 1.94 -9.28
C PRO A 31 -5.98 2.26 -9.24
N GLY A 32 -6.38 3.54 -9.32
CA GLY A 32 -7.78 3.93 -9.51
C GLY A 32 -8.42 3.29 -10.74
N ASP A 33 -7.61 2.77 -11.67
CA ASP A 33 -8.05 2.08 -12.87
C ASP A 33 -7.98 0.54 -12.76
N VAL A 34 -7.42 -0.06 -11.70
CA VAL A 34 -7.19 -1.54 -11.70
C VAL A 34 -8.49 -2.31 -11.47
N ILE A 35 -9.41 -1.81 -10.65
CA ILE A 35 -10.71 -2.48 -10.46
C ILE A 35 -11.57 -2.30 -11.71
N ASP A 36 -11.61 -1.09 -12.26
CA ASP A 36 -12.37 -0.79 -13.48
C ASP A 36 -11.76 -1.48 -14.71
N LEU A 37 -10.43 -1.57 -14.83
CA LEU A 37 -9.73 -2.35 -15.87
C LEU A 37 -9.89 -3.85 -15.67
N MET A 38 -9.80 -4.39 -14.45
CA MET A 38 -10.04 -5.82 -14.23
C MET A 38 -11.50 -6.20 -14.54
N LEU A 39 -12.46 -5.33 -14.21
CA LEU A 39 -13.87 -5.49 -14.59
C LEU A 39 -14.09 -5.29 -16.11
N ALA A 40 -13.31 -4.41 -16.77
CA ALA A 40 -13.40 -4.15 -18.21
C ALA A 40 -12.69 -5.20 -19.08
N GLU A 41 -11.56 -5.76 -18.62
CA GLU A 41 -10.76 -6.76 -19.34
C GLU A 41 -11.30 -8.19 -19.16
N GLN A 42 -12.09 -8.46 -18.10
CA GLN A 42 -12.69 -9.79 -17.89
C GLN A 42 -14.23 -9.76 -17.81
N PRO A 43 -14.94 -9.52 -18.92
CA PRO A 43 -16.40 -9.67 -18.96
C PRO A 43 -16.86 -11.14 -18.86
N VAL A 44 -15.94 -12.13 -18.85
CA VAL A 44 -16.25 -13.56 -19.05
C VAL A 44 -16.04 -14.42 -17.79
N LEU A 45 -15.28 -13.97 -16.79
CA LEU A 45 -15.05 -14.75 -15.58
C LEU A 45 -16.04 -14.34 -14.48
N ASN A 46 -17.22 -14.94 -14.61
CA ASN A 46 -18.18 -15.20 -13.54
C ASN A 46 -19.02 -14.00 -13.10
N ARG A 47 -20.29 -14.09 -13.52
CA ARG A 47 -21.47 -13.36 -13.05
C ARG A 47 -21.76 -13.51 -11.54
N GLU A 48 -20.80 -13.99 -10.74
CA GLU A 48 -20.95 -14.39 -9.34
C GLU A 48 -19.82 -13.91 -8.41
N LEU A 49 -18.67 -13.43 -8.91
CA LEU A 49 -17.68 -12.81 -8.05
C LEU A 49 -18.16 -11.41 -7.67
N THR A 50 -18.70 -11.30 -6.46
CA THR A 50 -19.32 -10.05 -6.00
C THR A 50 -18.23 -9.00 -5.83
N ARG A 51 -18.51 -7.71 -6.09
CA ARG A 51 -17.60 -6.57 -5.85
C ARG A 51 -16.83 -6.69 -4.52
N ILE A 52 -17.50 -7.22 -3.50
CA ILE A 52 -16.99 -7.48 -2.15
C ILE A 52 -15.86 -8.52 -2.11
N GLU A 53 -15.94 -9.57 -2.91
CA GLU A 53 -14.91 -10.63 -2.98
C GLU A 53 -13.67 -10.13 -3.71
N LEU A 54 -13.85 -9.29 -4.74
CA LEU A 54 -12.75 -8.61 -5.42
C LEU A 54 -12.07 -7.57 -4.51
N GLU A 55 -12.86 -6.80 -3.75
CA GLU A 55 -12.33 -5.87 -2.74
C GLU A 55 -11.53 -6.58 -1.65
N ARG A 56 -11.96 -7.77 -1.23
CA ARG A 56 -11.21 -8.61 -0.28
C ARG A 56 -9.95 -9.18 -0.88
N ALA A 57 -10.01 -9.71 -2.10
CA ALA A 57 -8.85 -10.24 -2.81
C ALA A 57 -7.76 -9.18 -3.06
N LEU A 58 -8.18 -7.94 -3.32
CA LEU A 58 -7.28 -6.80 -3.51
C LEU A 58 -6.84 -6.14 -2.19
N GLY A 59 -7.32 -6.62 -1.03
CA GLY A 59 -6.97 -6.05 0.27
C GLY A 59 -7.46 -4.61 0.44
N LEU A 60 -8.55 -4.23 -0.22
CA LEU A 60 -9.17 -2.91 -0.09
C LEU A 60 -10.09 -2.80 1.14
N ASP A 61 -10.44 -3.94 1.74
CA ASP A 61 -11.26 -4.07 2.96
C ASP A 61 -10.46 -3.78 4.25
N ILE A 62 -9.12 -3.71 4.17
CA ILE A 62 -8.27 -3.38 5.32
C ILE A 62 -8.03 -1.87 5.47
N PRO A 63 -7.86 -1.36 6.70
CA PRO A 63 -7.62 0.06 6.94
C PRO A 63 -6.40 0.61 6.17
N ILE A 64 -6.48 1.88 5.73
CA ILE A 64 -5.45 2.54 4.91
C ILE A 64 -4.04 2.45 5.51
N TYR A 65 -3.92 2.51 6.83
CA TYR A 65 -2.64 2.42 7.53
C TYR A 65 -2.03 1.01 7.46
N VAL A 66 -2.86 -0.03 7.37
CA VAL A 66 -2.42 -1.42 7.15
C VAL A 66 -1.97 -1.59 5.69
N GLN A 67 -2.71 -1.01 4.72
CA GLN A 67 -2.31 -1.02 3.31
C GLN A 67 -0.95 -0.33 3.12
N TYR A 68 -0.76 0.85 3.73
CA TYR A 68 0.50 1.57 3.73
C TYR A 68 1.63 0.75 4.37
N GLY A 69 1.37 0.13 5.53
CA GLY A 69 2.35 -0.70 6.23
C GLY A 69 2.77 -1.94 5.44
N ARG A 70 1.83 -2.58 4.74
CA ARG A 70 2.12 -3.72 3.84
C ARG A 70 2.90 -3.26 2.62
N TRP A 71 2.47 -2.19 1.95
CA TRP A 71 3.18 -1.61 0.81
C TRP A 71 4.62 -1.19 1.17
N LEU A 72 4.79 -0.59 2.34
CA LEU A 72 6.11 -0.24 2.85
C LEU A 72 6.92 -1.47 3.27
N GLY A 73 6.30 -2.63 3.50
CA GLY A 73 7.01 -3.84 3.92
C GLY A 73 7.29 -3.92 5.42
N VAL A 74 6.57 -3.14 6.23
CA VAL A 74 6.70 -3.10 7.70
C VAL A 74 5.59 -3.87 8.41
N VAL A 75 4.52 -4.23 7.69
CA VAL A 75 3.44 -5.09 8.18
C VAL A 75 3.44 -6.37 7.34
N PRO A 76 3.46 -7.56 7.97
CA PRO A 76 3.43 -8.81 7.23
C PRO A 76 2.05 -9.04 6.62
N HIS A 77 2.03 -9.55 5.39
CA HIS A 77 0.86 -10.15 4.79
C HIS A 77 0.61 -11.52 5.45
N PRO A 78 -0.65 -11.90 5.72
CA PRO A 78 -0.97 -13.22 6.27
C PRO A 78 -0.43 -14.39 5.44
N ASP A 79 -0.44 -14.24 4.11
CA ASP A 79 -0.11 -15.32 3.18
C ASP A 79 1.34 -15.29 2.68
N THR A 80 1.90 -14.10 2.46
CA THR A 80 3.23 -13.92 1.85
C THR A 80 4.30 -13.40 2.83
N GLY A 81 3.94 -13.04 4.07
CA GLY A 81 4.86 -12.46 5.04
C GLY A 81 5.24 -11.01 4.69
N PHE A 82 6.46 -10.59 5.00
CA PHE A 82 6.92 -9.23 4.69
C PHE A 82 7.25 -9.11 3.21
N SER A 83 6.36 -8.48 2.45
CA SER A 83 6.53 -8.22 1.02
C SER A 83 6.05 -6.80 0.75
N GLY A 84 6.91 -5.99 0.14
CA GLY A 84 6.72 -4.56 -0.02
C GLY A 84 7.96 -3.87 -0.60
N ILE A 85 7.88 -2.56 -0.78
CA ILE A 85 8.92 -1.77 -1.47
C ILE A 85 10.28 -1.83 -0.76
N LEU A 86 10.29 -2.06 0.56
CA LEU A 86 11.53 -2.25 1.32
C LEU A 86 12.17 -3.63 1.11
N GLN A 87 11.38 -4.63 0.72
CA GLN A 87 11.88 -5.96 0.37
C GLN A 87 12.29 -6.08 -1.10
N GLY A 88 11.80 -5.18 -1.97
CA GLY A 88 12.21 -5.08 -3.37
C GLY A 88 11.48 -6.03 -4.31
N ASP A 89 10.28 -6.47 -3.91
CA ASP A 89 9.35 -7.26 -4.74
C ASP A 89 8.62 -6.41 -5.79
#